data_AF-X1RA90-F1
#
_entry.id   AF-X1RA90-F1
#
_cell.length_a   1.000
_cell.length_b   1.000
_cell.length_c   1.000
_cell.angle_alpha   90.00
_cell.angle_beta   90.00
_cell.angle_gamma   90.00
#
_symmetry.space_group_name_H-M   'P 1'
#
loop_
_entity.id
_entity.type
_entity.pdbx_description
1 polymer ?
#
loop_
_entity_poly.entity_id
_entity_poly.type
_entity_poly.pdbx_seq_one_letter_code
_entity_poly.pdbx_strand_id
1 'polypeptide(L)'
;MNDIVYRTLLAMRKISDSPWVFCKKNGERYGNIRKAFEGARKRAGIVDFRFHDLRHTFASHLVMAGVDLKTVQELLGHKSFEMTLRYAHLSPEHKKAALDILCKKMVTIWS
;
A
#
# COMPACT_ATOMS: atom_id res chain seq x y z
N MET A 1 -10.77 -4.60 5.42
CA MET A 1 -10.14 -4.48 4.09
C MET A 1 -10.72 -3.24 3.45
N ASN A 2 -9.93 -2.40 2.77
CA ASN A 2 -10.46 -1.24 2.06
C ASN A 2 -11.41 -1.70 0.94
N ASP A 3 -12.63 -1.17 0.92
CA ASP A 3 -13.69 -1.54 -0.04
C ASP A 3 -13.28 -1.25 -1.49
N ILE A 4 -12.55 -0.17 -1.74
CA ILE A 4 -12.01 0.17 -3.06
C ILE A 4 -11.02 -0.89 -3.52
N VAL A 5 -10.08 -1.29 -2.66
CA VAL A 5 -9.11 -2.35 -2.98
C VAL A 5 -9.84 -3.67 -3.25
N TYR A 6 -10.84 -4.01 -2.44
CA TYR A 6 -11.64 -5.21 -2.63
C TYR A 6 -12.39 -5.22 -3.98
N ARG A 7 -13.07 -4.12 -4.32
CA ARG A 7 -13.77 -3.97 -5.60
C ARG A 7 -12.83 -4.00 -6.80
N THR A 8 -11.68 -3.33 -6.72
CA THR A 8 -10.66 -3.37 -7.78
C THR A 8 -10.18 -4.79 -8.02
N LEU A 9 -9.90 -5.55 -6.96
CA LEU A 9 -9.50 -6.95 -7.08
C LEU A 9 -10.61 -7.84 -7.65
N LEU A 10 -11.88 -7.57 -7.30
CA LEU A 10 -13.03 -8.26 -7.91
C LEU A 10 -13.16 -7.94 -9.41
N ALA A 11 -12.99 -6.68 -9.80
CA ALA A 11 -13.04 -6.27 -11.21
C ALA A 11 -11.90 -6.89 -12.04
N MET A 12 -10.74 -7.13 -11.43
CA MET A 12 -9.61 -7.81 -12.06
C MET A 12 -9.76 -9.34 -12.14
N ARG A 13 -10.85 -9.92 -11.62
CA ARG A 13 -11.10 -11.37 -11.63
C ARG A 13 -11.30 -11.88 -13.06
N LYS A 14 -10.21 -12.28 -13.71
CA LYS A 14 -10.24 -13.14 -14.90
C LYS A 14 -10.51 -14.58 -14.46
N ILE A 15 -11.72 -15.07 -14.73
CA ILE A 15 -12.05 -16.51 -14.87
C ILE A 15 -12.12 -17.30 -13.54
N SER A 16 -13.31 -17.38 -12.92
CA SER A 16 -13.74 -18.49 -12.04
C SER A 16 -15.10 -18.16 -11.38
N ASP A 17 -16.01 -19.12 -11.27
CA ASP A 17 -17.31 -19.00 -10.57
C ASP A 17 -17.19 -19.00 -9.03
N SER A 18 -15.96 -19.04 -8.50
CA SER A 18 -15.71 -19.04 -7.05
C SER A 18 -16.10 -17.71 -6.37
N PRO A 19 -16.63 -17.76 -5.14
CA PRO A 19 -16.90 -16.56 -4.33
C PRO A 19 -15.62 -15.85 -3.84
N TRP A 20 -14.46 -16.48 -3.99
CA TRP A 20 -13.16 -15.95 -3.57
C TRP A 20 -12.42 -15.27 -4.72
N VAL A 21 -11.81 -14.10 -4.45
CA VAL A 21 -10.94 -13.37 -5.39
C VAL A 21 -9.73 -14.22 -5.80
N PHE A 22 -9.13 -14.93 -4.84
CA PHE A 22 -8.04 -15.87 -5.08
C PHE A 22 -8.49 -17.26 -4.67
N CYS A 23 -8.66 -18.15 -5.65
CA CYS A 23 -9.05 -19.53 -5.44
C CYS A 23 -8.05 -20.48 -6.12
N LYS A 24 -8.02 -21.72 -5.64
CA LYS A 24 -7.40 -22.83 -6.35
C LYS A 24 -8.17 -23.09 -7.65
N LYS A 25 -7.59 -23.91 -8.54
CA LYS A 25 -8.25 -24.32 -9.80
C LYS A 25 -9.61 -25.00 -9.59
N ASN A 26 -9.83 -25.64 -8.45
CA ASN A 26 -11.10 -26.28 -8.08
C ASN A 26 -12.10 -25.31 -7.41
N GLY A 27 -11.84 -24.01 -7.37
CA GLY A 27 -12.72 -23.00 -6.78
C GLY A 27 -12.64 -22.87 -5.26
N GLU A 28 -11.90 -23.73 -4.57
CA GLU A 28 -11.70 -23.61 -3.12
C GLU A 28 -10.81 -22.41 -2.76
N ARG A 29 -11.04 -21.84 -1.58
CA ARG A 29 -10.15 -20.83 -1.02
C ARG A 29 -8.73 -21.36 -0.81
N TYR A 30 -7.74 -20.50 -0.99
CA TYR A 30 -6.42 -20.77 -0.45
C TYR A 30 -6.48 -20.86 1.08
N GLY A 31 -5.78 -21.85 1.63
CA GLY A 31 -5.59 -22.00 3.06
C GLY A 31 -4.46 -21.10 3.56
N ASN A 32 -3.55 -21.67 4.34
CA ASN A 32 -2.40 -20.93 4.85
C ASN A 32 -1.40 -20.56 3.73
N ILE A 33 -1.25 -19.26 3.47
CA ILE A 33 -0.33 -18.71 2.46
C ILE A 33 1.14 -18.69 2.90
N ARG A 34 1.43 -18.94 4.18
CA ARG A 34 2.78 -18.85 4.75
C ARG A 34 3.77 -19.78 4.04
N LYS A 35 3.37 -21.02 3.72
CA LYS A 35 4.24 -21.97 3.02
C LYS A 35 4.60 -21.48 1.61
N ALA A 36 3.62 -20.92 0.90
CA ALA A 36 3.85 -20.34 -0.43
C ALA A 36 4.78 -19.13 -0.35
N PHE A 37 4.57 -18.25 0.64
CA PHE A 37 5.42 -17.09 0.89
C PHE A 37 6.86 -17.47 1.24
N GLU A 38 7.09 -18.37 2.21
CA GLU A 38 8.44 -18.80 2.58
C GLU A 38 9.17 -19.45 1.39
N GLY A 39 8.46 -20.24 0.59
CA GLY A 39 9.01 -20.80 -0.64
C GLY A 39 9.42 -19.71 -1.65
N ALA A 40 8.58 -18.69 -1.84
CA ALA A 40 8.90 -17.56 -2.71
C ALA A 40 10.08 -16.74 -2.17
N ARG A 41 10.11 -16.45 -0.86
CA ARG A 41 11.20 -15.75 -0.18
C ARG A 41 12.53 -16.47 -0.34
N LYS A 42 12.54 -17.80 -0.14
CA LYS A 42 13.73 -18.64 -0.31
C LYS A 42 14.23 -18.62 -1.75
N ARG A 43 13.34 -18.72 -2.74
CA ARG A 43 13.71 -18.64 -4.17
C ARG A 43 14.23 -17.26 -4.56
N ALA A 44 13.71 -16.21 -3.94
CA ALA A 44 14.18 -14.84 -4.16
C ALA A 44 15.50 -14.53 -3.43
N GLY A 45 16.01 -15.43 -2.58
CA GLY A 45 17.26 -15.23 -1.83
C GLY A 45 17.17 -14.18 -0.72
N ILE A 46 15.97 -13.81 -0.27
CA ILE A 46 15.78 -12.73 0.71
C ILE A 46 15.84 -13.28 2.14
N VAL A 47 16.77 -12.76 2.94
CA VAL A 47 16.94 -13.10 4.37
C VAL A 47 16.21 -12.08 5.26
N ASP A 48 15.81 -12.51 6.47
CA ASP A 48 15.12 -11.69 7.48
C ASP A 48 13.93 -10.85 6.97
N PHE A 49 13.11 -11.43 6.10
CA PHE A 49 11.94 -10.78 5.52
C PHE A 49 10.67 -11.55 5.85
N ARG A 50 9.71 -10.87 6.47
CA ARG A 50 8.45 -11.43 6.97
C ARG A 50 7.31 -11.07 6.04
N PHE A 51 6.20 -11.80 6.16
CA PHE A 51 5.02 -11.53 5.35
C PHE A 51 4.48 -10.10 5.52
N HIS A 52 4.56 -9.55 6.74
CA HIS A 52 4.13 -8.18 7.03
C HIS A 52 5.03 -7.11 6.40
N ASP A 53 6.26 -7.45 6.02
CA ASP A 53 7.18 -6.49 5.41
C ASP A 53 6.74 -6.12 4.00
N LEU A 54 6.01 -7.00 3.29
CA LEU A 54 5.33 -6.65 2.03
C LEU A 54 4.41 -5.43 2.19
N ARG A 55 3.70 -5.36 3.32
CA ARG A 55 2.81 -4.23 3.63
C ARG A 55 3.60 -2.97 3.96
N HIS A 56 4.74 -3.11 4.65
CA HIS A 56 5.65 -2.00 4.90
C HIS A 56 6.27 -1.46 3.60
N THR A 57 6.67 -2.34 2.68
CA THR A 57 7.19 -1.97 1.35
C THR A 57 6.13 -1.22 0.54
N PHE A 58 4.90 -1.71 0.49
CA PHE A 58 3.80 -1.03 -0.20
C PHE A 58 3.56 0.39 0.33
N ALA A 59 3.51 0.54 1.65
CA ALA A 59 3.34 1.85 2.28
C ALA A 59 4.52 2.80 1.97
N SER A 60 5.75 2.29 2.06
CA SER A 60 6.96 3.06 1.79
C SER A 60 7.00 3.55 0.35
N HIS A 61 6.68 2.70 -0.62
CA HIS A 61 6.64 3.06 -2.03
C HIS A 61 5.59 4.14 -2.32
N LEU A 62 4.40 4.06 -1.72
CA LEU A 62 3.37 5.08 -1.91
C LEU A 62 3.81 6.45 -1.37
N VAL A 63 4.39 6.47 -0.16
CA VAL A 63 4.85 7.74 0.44
C VAL A 63 6.03 8.33 -0.32
N MET A 64 6.97 7.49 -0.77
CA MET A 64 8.09 7.92 -1.61
C MET A 64 7.64 8.40 -2.99
N ALA A 65 6.51 7.91 -3.50
CA ALA A 65 5.87 8.41 -4.72
C ALA A 65 5.05 9.70 -4.51
N GLY A 66 5.08 10.28 -3.29
CA GLY A 66 4.40 11.52 -2.97
C GLY A 66 2.92 11.39 -2.61
N VAL A 67 2.40 10.16 -2.44
CA VAL A 67 1.01 9.96 -1.99
C VAL A 67 0.86 10.43 -0.54
N ASP A 68 -0.21 11.16 -0.26
CA ASP A 68 -0.47 11.69 1.08
C ASP A 68 -0.75 10.58 2.11
N LEU A 69 -0.36 10.82 3.36
CA LEU A 69 -0.45 9.80 4.42
C LEU A 69 -1.89 9.39 4.73
N LYS A 70 -2.89 10.23 4.45
CA LYS A 70 -4.29 9.88 4.68
C LYS A 70 -4.76 8.85 3.67
N THR A 71 -4.45 9.05 2.39
CA THR A 71 -4.68 8.08 1.32
C THR A 71 -3.93 6.77 1.60
N VAL A 72 -2.67 6.84 2.03
CA VAL A 72 -1.90 5.63 2.41
C VAL A 72 -2.56 4.88 3.57
N GLN A 73 -3.06 5.60 4.59
CA GLN A 73 -3.79 5.00 5.72
C GLN A 73 -5.03 4.22 5.23
N GLU A 74 -5.81 4.83 4.34
CA GLU A 74 -7.04 4.23 3.82
C GLU A 74 -6.73 3.00 2.96
N LEU A 75 -5.78 3.09 2.03
CA LEU A 75 -5.38 1.96 1.17
C LEU A 75 -4.88 0.76 1.97
N LEU A 76 -4.11 1.03 3.03
CA LEU A 76 -3.67 0.01 3.96
C LEU A 76 -4.84 -0.51 4.81
N GLY A 77 -5.82 0.34 5.14
CA GLY A 77 -6.87 0.05 6.10
C GLY A 77 -6.36 0.09 7.54
N HIS A 78 -5.46 1.02 7.86
CA HIS A 78 -4.99 1.24 9.23
C HIS A 78 -6.08 1.88 10.10
N LYS A 79 -6.31 1.27 11.27
CA LYS A 79 -7.33 1.75 12.22
C LYS A 79 -6.96 3.11 12.83
N SER A 80 -5.70 3.33 13.15
CA SER A 80 -5.20 4.60 13.66
C SER A 80 -4.21 5.23 12.69
N PHE A 81 -4.19 6.56 12.67
CA PHE A 81 -3.24 7.32 11.85
C PHE A 81 -1.80 7.11 12.31
N GLU A 82 -1.58 6.85 13.61
CA GLU A 82 -0.28 6.54 14.20
C GLU A 82 0.43 5.36 13.53
N MET A 83 -0.31 4.33 13.10
CA MET A 83 0.25 3.22 12.33
C MET A 83 0.87 3.67 10.99
N THR A 84 0.30 4.71 10.39
CA THR A 84 0.75 5.27 9.11
C THR A 84 1.84 6.33 9.30
N LEU A 85 1.86 7.04 10.43
CA LEU A 85 2.89 8.03 10.74
C LEU A 85 4.32 7.46 10.71
N ARG A 86 4.48 6.14 10.89
CA ARG A 86 5.77 5.45 10.71
C ARG A 86 6.43 5.76 9.36
N TYR A 87 5.66 6.03 8.32
CA TYR A 87 6.18 6.31 6.98
C TYR A 87 6.36 7.80 6.67
N ALA A 88 5.93 8.71 7.55
CA ALA A 88 5.93 10.15 7.28
C ALA A 88 7.32 10.69 6.91
N HIS A 89 8.38 10.12 7.49
CA HIS A 89 9.77 10.50 7.22
C HIS A 89 10.24 10.14 5.81
N LEU A 90 9.57 9.21 5.13
CA LEU A 90 9.91 8.78 3.78
C LEU A 90 9.41 9.73 2.71
N SER A 91 8.60 10.73 3.06
CA SER A 91 8.09 11.72 2.11
C SER A 91 9.19 12.76 1.84
N PRO A 92 9.87 12.71 0.69
CA PRO A 92 10.92 13.65 0.37
C PRO A 92 10.35 15.05 0.03
N GLU A 93 9.14 15.13 -0.54
CA GLU A 93 8.60 16.37 -1.12
C GLU A 93 7.56 17.13 -0.29
N HIS A 94 6.90 16.55 0.73
CA HIS A 94 5.81 17.26 1.45
C HIS A 94 6.24 18.61 2.03
N LYS A 95 7.48 18.71 2.55
CA LYS A 95 7.98 19.99 3.10
C LYS A 95 8.26 21.01 1.98
N LYS A 96 8.80 20.55 0.85
CA LYS A 96 9.15 21.41 -0.29
C LYS A 96 7.88 21.89 -1.03
N ALA A 97 6.91 21.00 -1.25
CA ALA A 97 5.63 21.34 -1.83
C ALA A 97 4.82 22.32 -0.96
N ALA A 98 4.85 22.14 0.37
CA ALA A 98 4.21 23.09 1.31
C ALA A 98 4.86 24.49 1.22
N LEU A 99 6.19 24.56 1.11
CA LEU A 99 6.91 25.82 0.90
C LEU A 99 6.57 26.44 -0.45
N ASP A 100 6.51 25.66 -1.54
CA ASP A 100 6.18 26.17 -2.88
C ASP A 100 4.76 26.78 -2.94
N ILE A 101 3.80 26.22 -2.22
CA ILE A 101 2.44 26.78 -2.09
C ILE A 101 2.48 28.13 -1.37
N LEU A 102 3.21 28.20 -0.26
CA LEU A 102 3.36 29.44 0.51
C LEU A 102 4.05 30.52 -0.33
N CYS A 103 5.15 30.17 -0.99
CA CYS A 103 5.89 31.09 -1.87
C CYS A 103 5.02 31.59 -3.03
N LYS A 104 4.25 30.72 -3.70
CA LYS A 104 3.32 31.14 -4.76
C LYS A 104 2.26 32.13 -4.24
N LYS A 105 1.66 31.86 -3.08
CA LYS A 105 0.68 32.76 -2.48
C LYS A 105 1.28 34.10 -2.06
N MET A 106 2.49 34.11 -1.52
CA MET A 106 3.17 35.36 -1.15
C MET A 106 3.49 36.20 -2.39
N VAL A 107 3.93 35.60 -3.50
CA VAL A 107 4.20 36.39 -4.72
C VAL A 107 2.95 37.10 -5.22
N THR A 108 1.76 36.51 -5.12
CA THR A 108 0.49 37.13 -5.58
C THR A 108 -0.06 38.20 -4.63
N ILE A 109 0.33 38.18 -3.35
CA ILE A 109 -0.16 39.16 -2.34
C ILE A 109 0.74 40.40 -2.30
N TRP A 110 2.00 40.26 -2.68
CA TRP A 110 3.02 41.31 -2.61
C TRP A 110 3.38 41.90 -4.00
N SER A 111 2.57 41.63 -5.02
CA SER A 111 2.62 42.21 -6.37
C SER A 111 1.36 43.02 -6.65
#